data_AF-A0A8T5UGH7-F1
#
_entry.id   AF-A0A8T5UGH7-F1
#
_cell.length_a   1.000
_cell.length_b   1.000
_cell.length_c   1.000
_cell.angle_alpha   90.00
_cell.angle_beta   90.00
_cell.angle_gamma   90.00
#
_symmetry.space_group_name_H-M   'P 1'
#
loop_
_entity.id
_entity.type
_entity.pdbx_description
1 polymer ?
#
loop_
_entity_poly.entity_id
_entity_poly.type
_entity_poly.pdbx_seq_one_letter_code
_entity_poly.pdbx_strand_id
1 'polypeptide(L)' 'MIKEEKTLKNSELKTDTSNALSKMYKDLSNAINSNNIQSIWQLSKNITKYHFRFEI' A
#
# COMPACT_ATOMS: atom_id res chain seq x y z
N MET A 1 7.87 -13.93 -37.28
CA MET A 1 7.19 -12.91 -36.47
C MET A 1 7.10 -13.42 -35.03
N ILE A 2 8.21 -13.38 -34.27
CA ILE A 2 8.27 -13.82 -32.86
C ILE A 2 9.36 -12.97 -32.17
N LYS A 3 9.12 -11.67 -32.00
CA LYS A 3 10.04 -10.76 -31.28
C LYS A 3 9.34 -9.91 -30.22
N GLU A 4 8.04 -10.06 -30.03
CA GLU A 4 7.25 -9.19 -29.14
C GLU A 4 7.00 -9.78 -27.74
N GLU A 5 7.22 -11.07 -27.51
CA GLU A 5 7.01 -11.66 -26.17
C GLU A 5 8.15 -11.41 -25.17
N LYS A 6 9.29 -10.87 -25.62
CA LYS A 6 10.47 -10.70 -24.75
C LYS A 6 10.56 -9.36 -24.04
N THR A 7 9.70 -8.39 -24.37
CA THR A 7 9.85 -7.00 -23.87
C THR A 7 9.06 -6.72 -22.59
N LEU A 8 8.17 -7.62 -22.16
CA LEU A 8 7.34 -7.43 -20.96
C LEU A 8 7.98 -7.90 -19.65
N LYS A 9 9.20 -8.43 -19.68
CA LYS A 9 9.93 -8.85 -18.46
C LYS A 9 10.64 -7.71 -17.74
N ASN A 10 10.66 -6.50 -18.30
CA ASN A 10 11.30 -5.33 -17.69
C ASN A 10 10.34 -4.46 -16.86
N SER A 11 9.14 -4.95 -16.50
CA SER A 11 8.35 -4.33 -15.44
C SER A 11 8.87 -4.80 -14.06
N GLU A 12 10.17 -4.68 -13.88
CA GLU A 12 10.84 -4.93 -12.62
C GLU A 12 10.37 -3.88 -11.59
N LEU A 13 9.63 -4.37 -10.59
CA LEU A 13 9.87 -4.07 -9.19
C LEU A 13 9.76 -2.59 -8.76
N LYS A 14 8.51 -2.13 -8.62
CA LYS A 14 8.11 -1.15 -7.58
C LYS A 14 6.79 -1.53 -6.89
N THR A 15 6.51 -2.83 -6.73
CA THR A 15 5.18 -3.30 -6.27
C THR A 15 5.09 -3.59 -4.77
N ASP A 16 6.20 -3.73 -4.05
CA ASP A 16 6.13 -4.12 -2.62
C ASP A 16 5.53 -3.04 -1.72
N THR A 17 5.70 -1.77 -2.09
CA THR A 17 5.14 -0.61 -1.39
C THR A 17 3.63 -0.45 -1.61
N SER A 18 3.13 -0.79 -2.80
CA SER A 18 1.70 -0.70 -3.16
C SER A 18 0.84 -1.67 -2.34
N ASN A 19 1.29 -2.92 -2.18
CA ASN A 19 0.54 -3.94 -1.46
C ASN A 19 0.41 -3.63 0.03
N ALA A 20 1.47 -3.11 0.66
CA ALA A 20 1.45 -2.75 2.06
C ALA A 20 0.47 -1.61 2.35
N LEU A 21 0.49 -0.55 1.54
CA LEU A 21 -0.40 0.59 1.71
C LEU A 21 -1.86 0.22 1.40
N SER A 22 -2.11 -0.57 0.35
CA SER A 22 -3.45 -1.08 0.02
C SER A 22 -4.03 -1.90 1.18
N LYS A 23 -3.20 -2.75 1.82
CA LYS A 23 -3.61 -3.51 3.00
C LYS A 23 -3.97 -2.59 4.17
N MET A 24 -3.15 -1.57 4.47
CA MET A 24 -3.43 -0.62 5.55
C MET A 24 -4.78 0.11 5.38
N TYR A 25 -5.14 0.48 4.14
CA TYR A 25 -6.44 1.10 3.87
C TYR A 25 -7.62 0.13 4.06
N LYS A 26 -7.47 -1.15 3.67
CA LYS A 26 -8.48 -2.18 3.94
C LYS A 26 -8.66 -2.42 5.43
N ASP A 27 -7.56 -2.53 6.17
CA ASP A 27 -7.58 -2.70 7.62
C ASP A 27 -8.23 -1.49 8.31
N LEU A 28 -8.00 -0.27 7.81
CA LEU A 28 -8.63 0.95 8.31
C LEU A 28 -10.15 0.94 8.08
N SER A 29 -10.60 0.54 6.89
CA SER A 29 -12.03 0.41 6.59
C SER A 29 -12.72 -0.59 7.52
N ASN A 30 -12.08 -1.73 7.78
CA ASN A 30 -12.58 -2.72 8.74
C ASN A 30 -12.62 -2.18 10.19
N ALA A 31 -11.61 -1.41 10.60
CA ALA A 31 -11.57 -0.78 11.91
C ALA A 31 -12.69 0.26 12.09
N ILE A 32 -13.00 1.04 11.05
CA ILE A 32 -14.13 1.98 11.03
C ILE A 32 -15.45 1.23 11.15
N ASN A 33 -15.66 0.19 10.33
CA ASN A 33 -16.89 -0.59 10.34
C ASN A 33 -17.13 -1.34 11.67
N SER A 34 -16.07 -1.68 12.39
CA SER A 34 -16.14 -2.31 13.71
C SER A 34 -16.10 -1.32 14.88
N ASN A 35 -16.08 -0.02 14.59
CA ASN A 35 -15.95 1.07 15.58
C ASN A 35 -14.75 0.90 16.52
N ASN A 36 -13.66 0.29 16.03
CA ASN A 36 -12.44 0.03 16.80
C ASN A 36 -11.53 1.27 16.80
N ILE A 37 -11.83 2.21 17.69
CA ILE A 37 -11.16 3.53 17.78
C ILE A 37 -9.64 3.41 17.92
N GLN A 38 -9.15 2.44 18.71
CA GLN A 38 -7.71 2.24 18.90
C GLN A 38 -7.02 1.85 17.59
N SER A 39 -7.63 0.97 16.81
CA SER A 39 -7.08 0.53 15.52
C SER A 39 -7.13 1.66 14.48
N ILE A 40 -8.21 2.44 14.46
CA ILE A 40 -8.33 3.63 13.59
C ILE A 40 -7.17 4.60 13.85
N TRP A 41 -6.87 4.88 15.11
CA TRP A 41 -5.78 5.80 15.48
C TRP A 41 -4.41 5.28 15.04
N GLN A 42 -4.11 4.01 15.32
CA GLN A 42 -2.82 3.40 14.95
C GLN A 42 -2.63 3.34 13.43
N LEU A 43 -3.67 2.93 12.69
CA LEU A 43 -3.61 2.81 11.24
C LEU A 43 -3.47 4.18 10.57
N SER A 44 -4.21 5.19 11.05
CA SER A 44 -4.06 6.57 10.55
C SER A 44 -2.63 7.08 10.74
N LYS A 45 -2.05 6.89 11.93
CA LYS A 45 -0.67 7.28 12.21
C LYS A 45 0.34 6.57 11.29
N ASN A 46 0.16 5.28 11.05
CA ASN A 46 1.04 4.49 10.19
C ASN A 46 0.94 4.91 8.72
N ILE A 47 -0.27 5.17 8.21
CA ILE A 47 -0.51 5.66 6.86
C ILE A 47 0.13 7.04 6.68
N THR A 48 -0.09 7.97 7.62
CA THR A 48 0.55 9.29 7.61
C THR A 48 2.07 9.15 7.60
N LYS A 49 2.64 8.34 8.51
CA LYS A 49 4.07 8.11 8.55
C LYS A 49 4.58 7.53 7.23
N TYR A 50 3.84 6.63 6.60
CA TYR A 50 4.22 6.02 5.33
C TYR A 50 4.30 7.05 4.19
N HIS A 51 3.32 7.96 4.09
CA HIS A 51 3.30 9.02 3.06
C HIS A 51 4.39 10.06 3.27
N PHE A 52 4.60 10.52 4.51
CA PHE A 52 5.56 11.58 4.81
C PHE A 52 6.98 11.07 5.12
N ARG A 53 7.21 9.74 5.12
CA ARG A 53 8.56 9.17 5.34
C ARG A 53 9.56 9.52 4.25
N PHE A 54 9.06 9.90 3.08
CA PHE A 54 9.86 10.17 1.88
C PHE A 54 10.01 11.67 1.57
N GLU A 55 9.54 12.57 2.45
CA GLU A 55 9.61 14.04 2.25
C GLU A 55 10.68 14.76 3.11
N ILE A 56 11.61 14.03 3.74
CA ILE A 56 12.76 14.59 4.49
C ILE A 56 14.03 13.87 4.04
#